data_AF-A0A930BVI5-F1
#
_entry.id   AF-A0A930BVI5-F1
#
_cell.length_a   1.000
_cell.length_b   1.000
_cell.length_c   1.000
_cell.angle_alpha   90.00
_cell.angle_beta   90.00
_cell.angle_gamma   90.00
#
_symmetry.space_group_name_H-M   'P 1'
#
loop_
_entity.id
_entity.type
_entity.pdbx_description
1 polymer ?
#
loop_
_entity_poly.entity_id
_entity_poly.type
_entity_poly.pdbx_seq_one_letter_code
_entity_poly.pdbx_strand_id
1 'polypeptide(L)'
;MRLIRHWEARQDSRLRRACFCSDAPAMPDSNPGLIASAQASEKLGMEQIKLAREQSVVQNERQARMDELVGKIAGQQTQIAAENQALAKQQLDYYDTTFKPVERKLVSDAMNFNTEQEQARLAAEAGSAVAGSYDATKEGLRSEMLARGGNVADGKFLDTMSKVGLSQAADTAKAVTAARVQGRELGAAKLQDAASLGRNLSSNAATSYG
;
A
#
# COMPACT_ATOMS: atom_id res chain seq x y z
N MET A 1 -16.59 -120.60 60.89
CA MET A 1 -16.79 -119.26 61.49
C MET A 1 -15.43 -118.67 61.91
N ARG A 2 -14.67 -118.16 60.95
CA ARG A 2 -13.40 -117.39 61.01
C ARG A 2 -12.71 -117.66 59.67
N LEU A 3 -12.91 -116.79 58.68
CA LEU A 3 -12.10 -116.63 57.45
C LEU A 3 -12.75 -115.70 56.40
N ILE A 4 -13.95 -115.16 56.65
CA ILE A 4 -14.62 -114.21 55.73
C ILE A 4 -14.41 -112.73 56.14
N ARG A 5 -13.84 -112.45 57.32
CA ARG A 5 -13.67 -111.09 57.88
C ARG A 5 -12.36 -110.37 57.53
N HIS A 6 -11.69 -110.74 56.43
CA HIS A 6 -10.42 -110.11 56.04
C HIS A 6 -10.45 -109.36 54.70
N TRP A 7 -11.58 -109.38 53.98
CA TRP A 7 -11.71 -108.71 52.69
C TRP A 7 -12.47 -107.38 52.74
N GLU A 8 -13.36 -107.16 53.72
CA GLU A 8 -14.15 -105.92 53.85
C GLU A 8 -13.42 -104.75 54.53
N ALA A 9 -12.30 -105.00 55.23
CA ALA A 9 -11.56 -103.95 55.96
C ALA A 9 -10.63 -103.08 55.08
N ARG A 10 -10.50 -103.39 53.78
CA ARG A 10 -9.53 -102.72 52.88
C ARG A 10 -10.17 -101.68 51.94
N GLN A 11 -11.49 -101.60 51.84
CA GLN A 11 -12.20 -100.64 50.98
C GLN A 11 -12.66 -99.36 51.72
N ASP A 12 -12.73 -99.37 53.05
CA ASP A 12 -13.28 -98.25 53.85
C ASP A 12 -12.22 -97.18 54.26
N SER A 13 -10.94 -97.40 53.94
CA SER A 13 -9.83 -96.49 54.31
C SER A 13 -9.53 -95.38 53.31
N ARG A 14 -10.13 -95.41 52.11
CA ARG A 14 -9.88 -94.41 51.05
C ARG A 14 -10.90 -93.27 51.02
N LEU A 15 -12.03 -93.39 51.73
CA LEU A 15 -13.13 -92.42 51.66
C LEU A 15 -13.28 -91.56 52.94
N ARG A 16 -12.42 -91.75 53.95
CA ARG A 16 -12.48 -91.03 55.24
C ARG A 16 -11.38 -89.97 55.45
N ARG A 17 -10.69 -89.53 54.39
CA ARG A 17 -9.75 -88.37 54.43
C ARG A 17 -10.30 -87.17 53.67
N ALA A 18 -11.56 -86.83 53.91
CA ALA A 18 -12.13 -85.55 53.51
C ALA A 18 -12.76 -84.89 54.74
N CYS A 19 -12.21 -83.74 55.09
CA CYS A 19 -12.70 -82.71 56.03
C CYS A 19 -12.35 -82.81 57.54
N PHE A 20 -11.91 -81.62 58.03
CA PHE A 20 -11.63 -81.15 59.41
C PHE A 20 -10.27 -81.55 60.01
N CYS A 21 -9.43 -80.69 60.59
CA CYS A 21 -9.61 -79.33 61.14
C CYS A 21 -8.24 -78.61 61.35
N SER A 22 -8.27 -77.26 61.31
CA SER A 22 -7.52 -76.28 62.14
C SER A 22 -6.19 -76.68 62.83
N ASP A 23 -5.07 -76.13 62.35
CA ASP A 23 -3.92 -75.60 63.14
C ASP A 23 -2.74 -75.31 62.20
N ALA A 24 -2.80 -74.19 61.46
CA ALA A 24 -1.66 -73.70 60.70
C ALA A 24 -1.05 -72.51 61.46
N PRO A 25 0.25 -72.56 61.86
CA PRO A 25 0.92 -71.39 62.41
C PRO A 25 0.86 -70.26 61.38
N ALA A 26 0.61 -69.02 61.83
CA ALA A 26 0.63 -67.86 60.95
C ALA A 26 1.96 -67.89 60.17
N MET A 27 1.87 -68.12 58.85
CA MET A 27 3.06 -68.19 58.00
C MET A 27 3.79 -66.85 58.10
N PRO A 28 5.13 -66.84 58.32
CA PRO A 28 5.90 -65.62 58.22
C PRO A 28 5.72 -65.06 56.80
N ASP A 29 5.47 -63.75 56.69
CA ASP A 29 5.17 -63.06 55.43
C ASP A 29 6.09 -63.56 54.30
N SER A 30 5.46 -64.20 53.31
CA SER A 30 6.13 -64.99 52.28
C SER A 30 6.94 -64.16 51.29
N ASN A 31 6.92 -62.81 51.34
CA ASN A 31 7.81 -62.03 50.49
C ASN A 31 8.05 -60.57 50.97
N PRO A 32 8.91 -60.34 51.98
CA PRO A 32 9.23 -58.99 52.44
C PRO A 32 9.83 -58.09 51.34
N GLY A 33 10.44 -58.68 50.30
CA GLY A 33 10.96 -57.97 49.14
C GLY A 33 9.87 -57.41 48.20
N LEU A 34 8.67 -58.02 48.17
CA LEU A 34 7.56 -57.58 47.32
C LEU A 34 6.82 -56.38 47.93
N ILE A 35 6.68 -56.35 49.26
CA ILE A 35 6.18 -55.18 49.97
C ILE A 35 7.21 -54.04 49.88
N ALA A 36 8.50 -54.35 50.06
CA ALA A 36 9.56 -53.36 49.90
C ALA A 36 9.67 -52.80 48.47
N SER A 37 9.46 -53.62 47.44
CA SER A 37 9.44 -53.16 46.04
C SER A 37 8.20 -52.34 45.71
N ALA A 38 7.02 -52.74 46.20
CA ALA A 38 5.79 -51.95 46.06
C ALA A 38 5.94 -50.58 46.73
N GLN A 39 6.51 -50.51 47.93
CA GLN A 39 6.82 -49.25 48.62
C GLN A 39 7.89 -48.42 47.89
N ALA A 40 8.87 -49.06 47.23
CA ALA A 40 9.87 -48.36 46.43
C ALA A 40 9.27 -47.77 45.13
N SER A 41 8.37 -48.50 44.47
CA SER A 41 7.62 -48.01 43.30
C SER A 41 6.66 -46.88 43.66
N GLU A 42 5.98 -46.96 44.80
CA GLU A 42 5.15 -45.87 45.32
C GLU A 42 5.98 -44.60 45.56
N LYS A 43 7.14 -44.72 46.22
CA LYS A 43 8.07 -43.60 46.42
C LYS A 43 8.54 -42.99 45.10
N LEU A 44 8.90 -43.80 44.11
CA LEU A 44 9.26 -43.33 42.78
C LEU A 44 8.11 -42.61 42.07
N GLY A 45 6.88 -43.14 42.16
CA GLY A 45 5.70 -42.49 41.62
C GLY A 45 5.42 -41.13 42.27
N MET A 46 5.58 -41.04 43.59
CA MET A 46 5.41 -39.78 44.33
C MET A 46 6.50 -38.75 43.97
N GLU A 47 7.76 -39.17 43.81
CA GLU A 47 8.84 -38.29 43.33
C GLU A 47 8.61 -37.84 41.87
N GLN A 48 8.08 -38.69 40.99
CA GLN A 48 7.70 -38.31 39.63
C GLN A 48 6.58 -37.27 39.62
N ILE A 49 5.55 -37.43 40.47
CA ILE A 49 4.47 -36.46 40.61
C ILE A 49 5.01 -35.13 41.16
N LYS A 50 5.93 -35.17 42.13
CA LYS A 50 6.57 -33.99 42.69
C LYS A 50 7.40 -33.25 41.64
N LEU A 51 8.25 -33.96 40.89
CA LEU A 51 9.02 -33.38 39.79
C LEU A 51 8.12 -32.80 38.70
N ALA A 52 7.04 -33.51 38.33
CA ALA A 52 6.08 -33.02 37.35
C ALA A 52 5.39 -31.73 37.82
N ARG A 53 5.05 -31.62 39.11
CA ARG A 53 4.50 -30.39 39.70
C ARG A 53 5.51 -29.25 39.69
N GLU A 54 6.75 -29.50 40.10
CA GLU A 54 7.83 -28.51 40.09
C GLU A 54 8.12 -28.02 38.66
N GLN A 55 8.19 -28.94 37.70
CA GLN A 55 8.32 -28.60 36.28
C GLN A 55 7.14 -27.78 35.80
N SER A 56 5.90 -28.14 36.16
CA SER A 56 4.71 -27.36 35.76
C SER A 56 4.73 -25.94 36.28
N VAL A 57 5.15 -25.70 37.54
CA VAL A 57 5.29 -24.34 38.10
C VAL A 57 6.28 -23.53 37.28
N VAL A 58 7.48 -24.08 37.02
CA VAL A 58 8.52 -23.40 36.22
C VAL A 58 8.05 -23.14 34.78
N GLN A 59 7.32 -24.07 34.18
CA GLN A 59 6.77 -23.90 32.83
C GLN A 59 5.67 -22.85 32.79
N ASN A 60 4.77 -22.82 33.77
CA ASN A 60 3.70 -21.81 33.85
C ASN A 60 4.27 -20.40 33.99
N GLU A 61 5.31 -20.22 34.82
CA GLU A 61 6.00 -18.93 34.95
C GLU A 61 6.69 -18.51 33.65
N ARG A 62 7.32 -19.46 32.95
CA ARG A 62 7.94 -19.20 31.64
C ARG A 62 6.88 -18.82 30.61
N GLN A 63 5.76 -19.54 30.58
CA GLN A 63 4.65 -19.28 29.67
C GLN A 63 4.08 -17.87 29.90
N ALA A 64 3.84 -17.49 31.17
CA ALA A 64 3.35 -16.14 31.50
C ALA A 64 4.30 -15.03 31.01
N ARG A 65 5.62 -15.20 31.16
CA ARG A 65 6.62 -14.25 30.64
C ARG A 65 6.61 -14.19 29.10
N MET A 66 6.44 -15.33 28.44
CA MET A 66 6.37 -15.38 26.99
C MET A 66 5.08 -14.76 26.45
N ASP A 67 3.93 -15.02 27.08
CA ASP A 67 2.64 -14.44 26.71
C ASP A 67 2.65 -12.92 26.85
N GLU A 68 3.29 -12.39 27.91
CA GLU A 68 3.48 -10.95 28.09
C GLU A 68 4.32 -10.34 26.96
N LEU A 69 5.45 -10.96 26.61
CA LEU A 69 6.32 -10.49 25.52
C LEU A 69 5.62 -10.56 24.17
N VAL A 70 4.92 -11.66 23.88
CA VAL A 70 4.14 -11.82 22.66
C VAL A 70 3.02 -10.78 22.59
N GLY A 71 2.32 -10.53 23.71
CA GLY A 71 1.30 -9.49 23.80
C GLY A 71 1.84 -8.09 23.50
N LYS A 72 3.03 -7.75 24.04
CA LYS A 72 3.70 -6.48 23.73
C LYS A 72 4.10 -6.38 22.26
N ILE A 73 4.68 -7.42 21.69
CA ILE A 73 5.09 -7.43 20.27
C ILE A 73 3.87 -7.32 19.35
N ALA A 74 2.81 -8.10 19.61
CA ALA A 74 1.58 -8.04 18.84
C ALA A 74 0.90 -6.65 18.94
N GLY A 75 0.90 -6.06 20.14
CA GLY A 75 0.43 -4.69 20.36
C GLY A 75 1.25 -3.66 19.58
N GLN A 76 2.59 -3.76 19.63
CA GLN A 76 3.49 -2.89 18.87
C GLN A 76 3.29 -3.04 17.36
N GLN A 77 3.16 -4.27 16.85
CA GLN A 77 2.89 -4.52 15.43
C GLN A 77 1.56 -3.89 15.00
N THR A 78 0.53 -4.00 15.83
CA THR A 78 -0.78 -3.39 15.57
C THR A 78 -0.70 -1.87 15.57
N GLN A 79 0.05 -1.28 16.52
CA GLN A 79 0.24 0.15 16.60
C GLN A 79 1.01 0.69 15.38
N ILE A 80 2.10 0.04 14.99
CA ILE A 80 2.88 0.41 13.80
C ILE A 80 1.99 0.32 12.54
N ALA A 81 1.17 -0.73 12.43
CA ALA A 81 0.22 -0.86 11.32
C ALA A 81 -0.79 0.30 11.29
N ALA A 82 -1.33 0.69 12.45
CA ALA A 82 -2.26 1.81 12.56
C ALA A 82 -1.60 3.16 12.23
N GLU A 83 -0.38 3.40 12.70
CA GLU A 83 0.40 4.61 12.40
C GLU A 83 0.73 4.70 10.91
N ASN A 84 1.15 3.60 10.30
CA ASN A 84 1.40 3.53 8.86
C ASN A 84 0.13 3.83 8.04
N GLN A 85 -1.02 3.29 8.46
CA GLN A 85 -2.30 3.56 7.80
C GLN A 85 -2.71 5.03 7.96
N ALA A 86 -2.51 5.62 9.15
CA ALA A 86 -2.79 7.02 9.40
C ALA A 86 -1.91 7.95 8.54
N LEU A 87 -0.61 7.64 8.44
CA LEU A 87 0.33 8.37 7.59
C LEU A 87 -0.04 8.26 6.12
N ALA A 88 -0.39 7.06 5.64
CA ALA A 88 -0.87 6.86 4.27
C ALA A 88 -2.12 7.68 3.98
N LYS A 89 -3.07 7.73 4.91
CA LYS A 89 -4.27 8.58 4.78
C LYS A 89 -3.92 10.06 4.73
N GLN A 90 -3.04 10.53 5.61
CA GLN A 90 -2.60 11.94 5.58
C GLN A 90 -1.91 12.31 4.28
N GLN A 91 -1.09 11.42 3.71
CA GLN A 91 -0.44 11.63 2.42
C GLN A 91 -1.46 11.68 1.28
N LEU A 92 -2.46 10.78 1.29
CA LEU A 92 -3.56 10.79 0.32
C LEU A 92 -4.40 12.07 0.44
N ASP A 93 -4.75 12.47 1.66
CA ASP A 93 -5.51 13.69 1.91
C ASP A 93 -4.72 14.91 1.41
N TYR A 94 -3.42 15.00 1.73
CA TYR A 94 -2.56 16.08 1.24
C TYR A 94 -2.47 16.11 -0.28
N TYR A 95 -2.36 14.95 -0.92
CA TYR A 95 -2.36 14.83 -2.38
C TYR A 95 -3.69 15.30 -2.99
N ASP A 96 -4.82 14.84 -2.43
CA ASP A 96 -6.16 15.18 -2.88
C ASP A 96 -6.50 16.67 -2.70
N THR A 97 -6.01 17.30 -1.63
CA THR A 97 -6.26 18.73 -1.35
C THR A 97 -5.33 19.67 -2.11
N THR A 98 -4.07 19.27 -2.32
CA THR A 98 -3.03 20.18 -2.80
C THR A 98 -2.72 20.00 -4.29
N PHE A 99 -2.48 18.76 -4.72
CA PHE A 99 -1.99 18.49 -6.08
C PHE A 99 -3.11 18.20 -7.06
N LYS A 100 -4.11 17.41 -6.65
CA LYS A 100 -5.24 17.02 -7.52
C LYS A 100 -6.03 18.21 -8.09
N PRO A 101 -6.29 19.32 -7.36
CA PRO A 101 -6.95 20.49 -7.94
C PRO A 101 -6.07 21.19 -8.99
N VAL A 102 -4.76 21.24 -8.76
CA VAL A 102 -3.80 21.84 -9.70
C VAL A 102 -3.74 21.02 -10.99
N GLU A 103 -3.68 19.69 -10.87
CA GLU A 103 -3.74 18.78 -12.03
C GLU A 103 -5.05 18.96 -12.82
N ARG A 104 -6.21 19.00 -12.15
CA ARG A 104 -7.50 19.24 -12.82
C ARG A 104 -7.52 20.58 -13.54
N LYS A 105 -7.00 21.64 -12.92
CA LYS A 105 -6.92 22.95 -13.53
C LYS A 105 -6.01 22.94 -14.75
N LEU A 106 -4.83 22.31 -14.66
CA LEU A 106 -3.90 22.21 -15.78
C LEU A 106 -4.52 21.48 -16.98
N VAL A 107 -5.24 20.37 -16.73
CA VAL A 107 -5.95 19.64 -17.78
C VAL A 107 -7.06 20.51 -18.39
N SER A 108 -7.84 21.20 -17.55
CA SER A 108 -8.88 22.13 -18.02
C SER A 108 -8.29 23.26 -18.87
N ASP A 109 -7.19 23.85 -18.42
CA ASP A 109 -6.50 24.94 -19.12
C ASP A 109 -5.95 24.43 -20.46
N ALA A 110 -5.39 23.22 -20.51
CA ALA A 110 -4.93 22.59 -21.76
C ALA A 110 -6.08 22.36 -22.75
N MET A 111 -7.25 21.92 -22.28
CA MET A 111 -8.45 21.74 -23.11
C MET A 111 -8.99 23.08 -23.62
N ASN A 112 -9.00 24.11 -22.78
CA ASN A 112 -9.50 25.44 -23.13
C ASN A 112 -8.52 26.22 -24.03
N PHE A 113 -7.22 25.95 -23.94
CA PHE A 113 -6.21 26.64 -24.74
C PHE A 113 -6.31 26.32 -26.24
N ASN A 114 -6.78 25.11 -26.59
CA ASN A 114 -6.92 24.72 -27.99
C ASN A 114 -8.22 25.24 -28.64
N THR A 115 -8.94 26.15 -27.98
CA THR A 115 -10.16 26.75 -28.53
C THR A 115 -9.84 27.76 -29.63
N GLU A 116 -10.77 27.89 -30.57
CA GLU A 116 -10.68 28.90 -31.65
C GLU A 116 -10.62 30.33 -31.09
N GLN A 117 -11.22 30.56 -29.92
CA GLN A 117 -11.23 31.84 -29.24
C GLN A 117 -9.83 32.26 -28.75
N GLU A 118 -9.05 31.35 -28.18
CA GLU A 118 -7.68 31.66 -27.75
C GLU A 118 -6.74 31.86 -28.94
N GLN A 119 -6.92 31.07 -30.01
CA GLN A 119 -6.20 31.30 -31.27
C GLN A 119 -6.54 32.66 -31.90
N ALA A 120 -7.81 33.09 -31.84
CA ALA A 120 -8.23 34.40 -32.29
C ALA A 120 -7.64 35.52 -31.42
N ARG A 121 -7.55 35.32 -30.10
CA ARG A 121 -6.90 36.26 -29.17
C ARG A 121 -5.43 36.46 -29.51
N LEU A 122 -4.66 35.37 -29.65
CA LEU A 122 -3.24 35.41 -30.01
C LEU A 122 -3.01 36.04 -31.38
N ALA A 123 -3.86 35.72 -32.36
CA ALA A 123 -3.86 36.35 -33.67
C ALA A 123 -4.10 37.86 -33.59
N ALA A 124 -5.10 38.30 -32.83
CA ALA A 124 -5.43 39.72 -32.67
C ALA A 124 -4.30 40.50 -31.97
N GLU A 125 -3.67 39.88 -30.97
CA GLU A 125 -2.51 40.44 -30.26
C GLU A 125 -1.31 40.62 -31.21
N ALA A 126 -0.98 39.58 -32.00
CA ALA A 126 0.08 39.65 -33.00
C ALA A 126 -0.20 40.70 -34.09
N GLY A 127 -1.44 40.77 -34.58
CA GLY A 127 -1.85 41.79 -35.55
C GLY A 127 -1.76 43.21 -35.00
N SER A 128 -2.14 43.41 -33.73
CA SER A 128 -2.05 44.71 -33.05
C SER A 128 -0.60 45.15 -32.83
N ALA A 129 0.30 44.22 -32.51
CA ALA A 129 1.73 44.50 -32.37
C ALA A 129 2.35 45.00 -33.69
N VAL A 130 2.00 44.36 -34.81
CA VAL A 130 2.42 44.83 -36.16
C VAL A 130 1.78 46.17 -36.49
N ALA A 131 0.49 46.36 -36.19
CA ALA A 131 -0.16 47.65 -36.44
C ALA A 131 0.53 48.80 -35.71
N GLY A 132 0.85 48.62 -34.42
CA GLY A 132 1.56 49.61 -33.63
C GLY A 132 2.97 49.95 -34.16
N SER A 133 3.73 48.95 -34.63
CA SER A 133 5.08 49.20 -35.19
C SER A 133 5.03 49.96 -36.51
N TYR A 134 4.03 49.68 -37.35
CA TYR A 134 3.83 50.38 -38.61
C TYR A 134 3.25 51.79 -38.41
N ASP A 135 2.42 52.02 -37.40
CA ASP A 135 1.94 53.36 -37.09
C ASP A 135 3.06 54.28 -36.62
N ALA A 136 4.01 53.77 -35.81
CA ALA A 136 5.23 54.50 -35.48
C ALA A 136 6.10 54.78 -36.72
N THR A 137 6.19 53.82 -37.65
CA THR A 137 6.94 53.96 -38.90
C THR A 137 6.33 55.04 -39.81
N LYS A 138 5.00 55.03 -39.97
CA LYS A 138 4.26 56.04 -40.75
C LYS A 138 4.44 57.44 -40.15
N GLU A 139 4.41 57.56 -38.83
CA GLU A 139 4.59 58.84 -38.16
C GLU A 139 6.02 59.37 -38.30
N GLY A 140 7.02 58.49 -38.19
CA GLY A 140 8.41 58.82 -38.48
C GLY A 140 8.60 59.31 -39.92
N LEU A 141 7.97 58.64 -40.88
CA LEU A 141 8.04 59.01 -42.30
C LEU A 141 7.40 60.38 -42.58
N ARG A 142 6.26 60.68 -41.94
CA ARG A 142 5.60 61.99 -42.02
C ARG A 142 6.47 63.09 -41.41
N SER A 143 6.99 62.84 -40.22
CA SER A 143 7.83 63.80 -39.49
C SER A 143 9.12 64.10 -40.25
N GLU A 144 9.78 63.08 -40.83
CA GLU A 144 10.98 63.26 -41.66
C GLU A 144 10.68 64.07 -42.92
N MET A 145 9.56 63.80 -43.59
CA MET A 145 9.15 64.54 -44.79
C MET A 145 8.87 66.01 -44.46
N LEU A 146 8.14 66.28 -43.38
CA LEU A 146 7.84 67.64 -42.92
C LEU A 146 9.12 68.38 -42.47
N ALA A 147 10.03 67.70 -41.76
CA ALA A 147 11.31 68.27 -41.32
C ALA A 147 12.23 68.66 -42.50
N ARG A 148 12.11 67.97 -43.64
CA ARG A 148 12.81 68.30 -44.88
C ARG A 148 12.06 69.31 -45.77
N GLY A 149 10.95 69.87 -45.29
CA GLY A 149 10.14 70.85 -46.03
C GLY A 149 9.31 70.24 -47.17
N GLY A 150 9.14 68.91 -47.19
CA GLY A 150 8.36 68.21 -48.20
C GLY A 150 6.85 68.27 -47.96
N ASN A 151 6.07 68.00 -49.01
CA ASN A 151 4.61 68.00 -48.96
C ASN A 151 4.08 66.56 -48.81
N VAL A 152 3.27 66.33 -47.78
CA VAL A 152 2.59 65.04 -47.53
C VAL A 152 1.49 64.72 -48.55
N ALA A 153 1.07 65.70 -49.37
CA ALA A 153 0.16 65.48 -50.49
C ALA A 153 0.87 65.12 -51.80
N ASP A 154 2.21 65.07 -51.81
CA ASP A 154 2.97 64.77 -53.03
C ASP A 154 2.82 63.31 -53.44
N GLY A 155 2.74 63.05 -54.76
CA GLY A 155 2.43 61.72 -55.30
C GLY A 155 3.45 60.64 -54.91
N LYS A 156 4.73 61.03 -54.78
CA LYS A 156 5.80 60.14 -54.33
C LYS A 156 5.66 59.73 -52.86
N PHE A 157 5.19 60.64 -52.02
CA PHE A 157 4.90 60.33 -50.61
C PHE A 157 3.70 59.39 -50.50
N LEU A 158 2.63 59.65 -51.26
CA LEU A 158 1.44 58.79 -51.30
C LEU A 158 1.77 57.37 -51.82
N ASP A 159 2.62 57.24 -52.84
CA ASP A 159 3.12 55.94 -53.31
C ASP A 159 3.92 55.21 -52.22
N THR A 160 4.81 55.93 -51.53
CA THR A 160 5.59 55.35 -50.42
C THR A 160 4.67 54.90 -49.29
N MET A 161 3.65 55.69 -48.94
CA MET A 161 2.67 55.35 -47.92
C MET A 161 1.80 54.15 -48.30
N SER A 162 1.43 54.04 -49.57
CA SER A 162 0.72 52.86 -50.12
C SER A 162 1.58 51.59 -50.01
N LYS A 163 2.87 51.68 -50.36
CA LYS A 163 3.83 50.57 -50.18
C LYS A 163 3.98 50.17 -48.71
N VAL A 164 4.09 51.13 -47.79
CA VAL A 164 4.11 50.87 -46.34
C VAL A 164 2.82 50.18 -45.89
N GLY A 165 1.66 50.60 -46.40
CA GLY A 165 0.37 49.94 -46.12
C GLY A 165 0.30 48.51 -46.63
N LEU A 166 0.81 48.23 -47.83
CA LEU A 166 0.93 46.86 -48.35
C LEU A 166 1.88 46.00 -47.51
N SER A 167 3.04 46.53 -47.14
CA SER A 167 4.00 45.84 -46.27
C SER A 167 3.39 45.54 -44.90
N GLN A 168 2.68 46.51 -44.31
CA GLN A 168 1.94 46.31 -43.07
C GLN A 168 0.94 45.17 -43.19
N ALA A 169 0.11 45.16 -44.24
CA ALA A 169 -0.89 44.13 -44.44
C ALA A 169 -0.25 42.74 -44.61
N ALA A 170 0.83 42.64 -45.38
CA ALA A 170 1.57 41.40 -45.59
C ALA A 170 2.20 40.89 -44.29
N ASP A 171 2.85 41.76 -43.52
CA ASP A 171 3.48 41.37 -42.25
C ASP A 171 2.46 41.06 -41.17
N THR A 172 1.33 41.76 -41.14
CA THR A 172 0.20 41.46 -40.27
C THR A 172 -0.34 40.06 -40.56
N ALA A 173 -0.56 39.73 -41.84
CA ALA A 173 -1.03 38.41 -42.24
C ALA A 173 -0.04 37.29 -41.86
N LYS A 174 1.27 37.53 -42.05
CA LYS A 174 2.32 36.61 -41.61
C LYS A 174 2.33 36.42 -40.10
N ALA A 175 2.30 37.52 -39.33
CA ALA A 175 2.33 37.49 -37.87
C ALA A 175 1.10 36.78 -37.29
N VAL A 176 -0.10 37.09 -37.80
CA VAL A 176 -1.35 36.43 -37.41
C VAL A 176 -1.30 34.93 -37.72
N THR A 177 -0.79 34.55 -38.89
CA THR A 177 -0.69 33.13 -39.27
C THR A 177 0.32 32.39 -38.40
N ALA A 178 1.49 32.98 -38.16
CA ALA A 178 2.51 32.43 -37.28
C ALA A 178 1.98 32.27 -35.84
N ALA A 179 1.29 33.28 -35.31
CA ALA A 179 0.68 33.21 -33.98
C ALA A 179 -0.37 32.10 -33.86
N ARG A 180 -1.16 31.85 -34.90
CA ARG A 180 -2.11 30.72 -34.93
C ARG A 180 -1.40 29.36 -34.94
N VAL A 181 -0.34 29.21 -35.74
CA VAL A 181 0.44 27.96 -35.79
C VAL A 181 1.12 27.71 -34.44
N GLN A 182 1.80 28.72 -33.89
CA GLN A 182 2.43 28.64 -32.58
C GLN A 182 1.42 28.34 -31.47
N GLY A 183 0.23 28.95 -31.52
CA GLY A 183 -0.87 28.65 -30.59
C GLY A 183 -1.31 27.20 -30.67
N ARG A 184 -1.48 26.63 -31.88
CA ARG A 184 -1.82 25.20 -32.03
C ARG A 184 -0.72 24.28 -31.51
N GLU A 185 0.54 24.58 -31.79
CA GLU A 185 1.69 23.80 -31.31
C GLU A 185 1.76 23.81 -29.78
N LEU A 186 1.60 24.98 -29.17
CA LEU A 186 1.57 25.12 -27.70
C LEU A 186 0.36 24.39 -27.10
N GLY A 187 -0.81 24.45 -27.74
CA GLY A 187 -2.00 23.72 -27.33
C GLY A 187 -1.80 22.21 -27.41
N ALA A 188 -1.23 21.71 -28.51
CA ALA A 188 -0.91 20.30 -28.68
C ALA A 188 0.10 19.83 -27.62
N ALA A 189 1.14 20.63 -27.32
CA ALA A 189 2.10 20.34 -26.27
C ALA A 189 1.42 20.25 -24.88
N LYS A 190 0.58 21.22 -24.52
CA LYS A 190 -0.18 21.20 -23.26
C LYS A 190 -1.09 19.97 -23.14
N LEU A 191 -1.73 19.58 -24.23
CA LEU A 191 -2.57 18.37 -24.28
C LEU A 191 -1.74 17.09 -24.17
N GLN A 192 -0.55 17.04 -24.77
CA GLN A 192 0.39 15.92 -24.63
C GLN A 192 0.90 15.80 -23.19
N ASP A 193 1.20 16.92 -22.53
CA ASP A 193 1.60 16.95 -21.13
C ASP A 193 0.46 16.46 -20.21
N ALA A 194 -0.76 16.96 -20.43
CA ALA A 194 -1.96 16.53 -19.73
C ALA A 194 -2.24 15.02 -19.92
N ALA A 195 -2.12 14.51 -21.14
CA ALA A 195 -2.29 13.09 -21.45
C ALA A 195 -1.18 12.22 -20.83
N SER A 196 0.03 12.75 -20.71
CA SER A 196 1.15 12.05 -20.07
C SER A 196 0.98 11.98 -18.55
N LEU A 197 0.48 13.04 -17.92
CA LEU A 197 0.06 13.03 -16.52
C LEU A 197 -1.03 11.97 -16.27
N GLY A 198 -2.09 11.96 -17.10
CA GLY A 198 -3.16 10.96 -16.99
C GLY A 198 -2.68 9.51 -17.12
N ARG A 199 -1.77 9.24 -18.08
CA ARG A 199 -1.17 7.90 -18.25
C ARG A 199 -0.30 7.49 -17.06
N ASN A 200 0.49 8.40 -16.50
CA ASN A 200 1.33 8.12 -15.33
C ASN A 200 0.47 7.86 -14.07
N LEU A 201 -0.62 8.61 -13.87
CA LEU A 201 -1.57 8.35 -12.78
C LEU A 201 -2.25 6.99 -12.94
N SER A 202 -2.67 6.63 -14.14
CA SER A 202 -3.26 5.31 -14.41
C SER A 202 -2.27 4.16 -14.17
N SER A 203 -0.99 4.35 -14.50
CA SER A 203 0.07 3.35 -14.28
C SER A 203 0.39 3.16 -12.79
N ASN A 204 0.47 4.27 -12.03
CA ASN A 204 0.70 4.23 -10.59
C ASN A 204 -0.50 3.63 -9.84
N ALA A 205 -1.73 3.94 -10.28
CA ALA A 205 -2.93 3.31 -9.75
C ALA A 205 -2.93 1.79 -10.01
N ALA A 206 -2.63 1.35 -11.25
CA ALA A 206 -2.58 -0.08 -11.57
C ALA A 206 -1.54 -0.86 -10.74
N THR A 207 -0.40 -0.23 -10.42
CA THR A 207 0.67 -0.85 -9.60
C THR A 207 0.34 -0.87 -8.11
N SER A 208 -0.53 0.02 -7.63
CA SER A 208 -0.94 0.07 -6.23
C SER A 208 -2.12 -0.87 -5.89
N TYR A 209 -2.82 -1.40 -6.91
CA TYR A 209 -4.01 -2.25 -6.74
C TYR A 209 -3.83 -3.69 -7.28
N GLY A 210 -2.65 -4.04 -7.82
CA GLY A 210 -2.29 -5.40 -8.25
C GLY A 210 -1.24 -6.01 -7.33
#